data_AF-A0A7H8LV83-F1
#
_entry.id   AF-A0A7H8LV83-F1
#
_cell.length_a   1.000
_cell.length_b   1.000
_cell.length_c   1.000
_cell.angle_alpha   90.00
_cell.angle_beta   90.00
_cell.angle_gamma   90.00
#
_symmetry.space_group_name_H-M   'P 1'
#
loop_
_entity.id
_entity.type
_entity.pdbx_description
1 polymer ?
#
loop_
_entity_poly.entity_id
_entity_poly.type
_entity_poly.pdbx_seq_one_letter_code
_entity_poly.pdbx_strand_id
1 'polypeptide(L)'
;MIALRLKPLTALPLALLALGATACGAGTENAKVECAHTITGRAKSPCTVTFDREGPSAATVLGRDVELTTTERDRVTLTVAATEITVALDDHEAQEANLNITIKSIGSKKVAIRFSEVDV
;
A
#
# COMPACT_ATOMS: atom_id res chain seq x y z
N MET A 1 6.82 69.36 -1.32
CA MET A 1 6.50 68.14 -0.54
C MET A 1 5.17 67.61 -1.03
N ILE A 2 5.17 66.55 -1.84
CA ILE A 2 3.97 66.00 -2.49
C ILE A 2 3.72 64.61 -1.89
N ALA A 3 2.56 64.44 -1.27
CA ALA A 3 2.16 63.25 -0.54
C ALA A 3 1.81 62.09 -1.49
N LEU A 4 2.55 60.98 -1.43
CA LEU A 4 2.17 59.74 -2.11
C LEU A 4 1.04 59.04 -1.33
N ARG A 5 -0.15 59.01 -1.94
CA ARG A 5 -1.32 58.26 -1.49
C ARG A 5 -1.07 56.75 -1.62
N LEU A 6 -1.03 56.01 -0.51
CA LEU A 6 -1.01 54.53 -0.52
C LEU A 6 -2.30 53.99 -1.13
N LYS A 7 -2.18 53.18 -2.21
CA LYS A 7 -3.26 52.35 -2.75
C LYS A 7 -3.47 51.12 -1.85
N PRO A 8 -4.71 50.67 -1.62
CA PRO A 8 -4.94 49.37 -1.00
C PRO A 8 -4.61 48.28 -2.03
N LEU A 9 -3.53 47.53 -1.82
CA LEU A 9 -3.33 46.29 -2.55
C LEU A 9 -4.40 45.30 -2.08
N THR A 10 -5.37 45.07 -2.95
CA THR A 10 -6.28 43.94 -2.92
C THR A 10 -5.48 42.66 -2.71
N ALA A 11 -5.56 42.12 -1.49
CA ALA A 11 -4.97 40.84 -1.12
C ALA A 11 -5.64 39.74 -1.94
N LEU A 12 -4.89 39.21 -2.91
CA LEU A 12 -5.26 38.05 -3.71
C LEU A 12 -5.14 36.82 -2.79
N PRO A 13 -6.23 36.12 -2.41
CA PRO A 13 -6.09 34.90 -1.64
C PRO A 13 -5.56 33.84 -2.60
N LEU A 14 -4.29 33.48 -2.47
CA LEU A 14 -3.81 32.20 -3.00
C LEU A 14 -4.55 31.11 -2.23
N ALA A 15 -5.68 30.67 -2.76
CA ALA A 15 -6.31 29.43 -2.35
C ALA A 15 -5.32 28.31 -2.66
N LEU A 16 -4.64 27.84 -1.61
CA LEU A 16 -3.86 26.62 -1.64
C LEU A 16 -4.77 25.52 -2.17
N LEU A 17 -4.51 25.06 -3.39
CA LEU A 17 -5.00 23.77 -3.81
C LEU A 17 -4.36 22.76 -2.88
N ALA A 18 -5.14 22.28 -1.92
CA ALA A 18 -4.85 21.05 -1.21
C ALA A 18 -4.63 19.98 -2.28
N LEU A 19 -3.39 19.55 -2.46
CA LEU A 19 -3.10 18.30 -3.13
C LEU A 19 -3.73 17.22 -2.25
N GLY A 20 -4.98 16.89 -2.54
CA GLY A 20 -5.61 15.68 -2.07
C GLY A 20 -4.68 14.54 -2.43
N ALA A 21 -4.10 13.89 -1.42
CA ALA A 21 -3.40 12.64 -1.60
C ALA A 21 -4.38 11.69 -2.27
N THR A 22 -4.26 11.54 -3.58
CA THR A 22 -4.89 10.45 -4.29
C THR A 22 -4.20 9.21 -3.74
N ALA A 23 -4.85 8.56 -2.77
CA ALA A 23 -4.63 7.15 -2.52
C ALA A 23 -4.81 6.51 -3.89
N CYS A 24 -3.68 6.14 -4.49
CA CYS A 24 -3.64 5.53 -5.80
C CYS A 24 -4.56 4.31 -5.69
N GLY A 25 -5.68 4.34 -6.40
CA GLY A 25 -6.60 3.22 -6.48
C GLY A 25 -5.90 2.08 -7.21
N ALA A 26 -5.03 1.37 -6.50
CA ALA A 26 -4.75 -0.01 -6.80
C ALA A 26 -6.09 -0.75 -6.61
N GLY A 27 -6.48 -1.58 -7.57
CA GLY A 27 -7.63 -2.45 -7.38
C GLY A 27 -7.41 -3.27 -6.12
N THR A 28 -8.18 -2.99 -5.08
CA THR A 28 -8.14 -3.72 -3.83
C THR A 28 -9.56 -4.13 -3.50
N GLU A 29 -9.78 -5.42 -3.39
CA GLU A 29 -11.04 -6.01 -2.93
C GLU A 29 -10.77 -6.59 -1.55
N ASN A 30 -11.45 -6.07 -0.52
CA ASN A 30 -11.28 -6.50 0.87
C ASN A 30 -9.82 -6.48 1.37
N ALA A 31 -9.02 -5.55 0.83
CA ALA A 31 -7.62 -5.39 1.18
C ALA A 31 -7.25 -3.90 1.27
N LYS A 32 -6.30 -3.57 2.15
CA LYS A 32 -5.74 -2.22 2.29
C LYS A 32 -4.25 -2.25 2.04
N VAL A 33 -3.77 -1.49 1.07
CA VAL A 33 -2.35 -1.40 0.70
C VAL A 33 -1.76 -0.09 1.21
N GLU A 34 -0.70 -0.16 2.02
CA GLU A 34 0.00 0.98 2.61
C GLU A 34 1.50 0.90 2.30
N CYS A 35 2.00 1.74 1.41
CA CYS A 35 3.41 1.77 1.01
C CYS A 35 4.16 2.94 1.66
N ALA A 36 5.40 2.69 2.09
CA ALA A 36 6.18 3.64 2.91
C ALA A 36 6.41 4.99 2.22
N HIS A 37 6.59 5.01 0.90
CA HIS A 37 6.77 6.25 0.13
C HIS A 37 6.16 6.15 -1.27
N THR A 38 5.44 7.19 -1.68
CA THR A 38 4.95 7.35 -3.06
C THR A 38 5.74 8.48 -3.70
N ILE A 39 6.52 8.19 -4.74
CA ILE A 39 7.14 9.22 -5.58
C ILE A 39 6.43 9.16 -6.93
N THR A 40 5.77 10.26 -7.31
CA THR A 40 5.20 10.48 -8.66
C THR A 40 4.46 9.27 -9.23
N GLY A 41 3.39 8.82 -8.58
CA GLY A 41 2.54 7.74 -9.08
C GLY A 41 3.12 6.32 -9.01
N ARG A 42 4.27 6.13 -8.36
CA ARG A 42 4.83 4.80 -8.07
C ARG A 42 4.99 4.61 -6.57
N ALA A 43 4.41 3.54 -6.04
CA ALA A 43 4.66 3.09 -4.68
C ALA A 43 6.10 2.54 -4.60
N LYS A 44 6.86 2.97 -3.59
CA LYS A 44 8.17 2.42 -3.26
C LYS A 44 8.00 1.36 -2.18
N SER A 45 8.72 0.26 -2.34
CA SER A 45 8.90 -0.75 -1.31
C SER A 45 9.50 -0.14 -0.02
N PRO A 46 9.14 -0.65 1.16
CA PRO A 46 8.17 -1.72 1.43
C PRO A 46 6.71 -1.25 1.44
N CYS A 47 5.80 -2.16 1.07
CA CYS A 47 4.36 -2.04 1.20
C CYS A 47 3.84 -3.00 2.26
N THR A 48 2.84 -2.59 3.05
CA THR A 48 2.09 -3.46 3.95
C THR A 48 0.68 -3.60 3.41
N VAL A 49 0.26 -4.83 3.16
CA VAL A 49 -1.11 -5.14 2.77
C VAL A 49 -1.82 -5.80 3.93
N THR A 50 -2.97 -5.25 4.27
CA THR A 50 -3.87 -5.83 5.24
C THR A 50 -5.06 -6.42 4.51
N PHE A 51 -5.16 -7.74 4.51
CA PHE A 51 -6.29 -8.47 3.94
C PHE A 51 -7.33 -8.72 5.02
N ASP A 52 -8.61 -8.60 4.69
CA ASP A 52 -9.71 -9.06 5.53
C ASP A 52 -9.85 -10.59 5.39
N ARG A 53 -10.15 -11.31 6.48
CA ARG A 53 -10.37 -12.78 6.43
C ARG A 53 -11.76 -13.15 5.92
N GLU A 54 -12.65 -12.17 5.80
CA GLU A 54 -14.04 -12.38 5.42
C GLU A 54 -14.20 -12.21 3.91
N GLY A 55 -14.13 -13.33 3.18
CA GLY A 55 -14.35 -13.38 1.73
C GLY A 55 -13.07 -13.32 0.90
N PRO A 56 -13.21 -13.37 -0.45
CA PRO A 56 -12.08 -13.25 -1.35
C PRO A 56 -11.43 -11.87 -1.18
N SER A 57 -10.11 -11.86 -1.02
CA SER A 57 -9.35 -10.64 -0.81
C SER A 57 -8.18 -10.58 -1.77
N ALA A 58 -8.14 -9.55 -2.61
CA ALA A 58 -7.13 -9.36 -3.64
C ALA A 58 -6.62 -7.93 -3.63
N ALA A 59 -5.33 -7.77 -3.94
CA ALA A 59 -4.67 -6.48 -4.02
C ALA A 59 -3.55 -6.51 -5.04
N THR A 60 -3.42 -5.45 -5.83
CA THR A 60 -2.22 -5.23 -6.64
C THR A 60 -1.15 -4.50 -5.82
N VAL A 61 0.01 -5.13 -5.63
CA VAL A 61 1.13 -4.63 -4.83
C VAL A 61 2.35 -4.50 -5.72
N LEU A 62 2.93 -3.30 -5.80
CA LEU A 62 4.14 -3.04 -6.61
C LEU A 62 3.99 -3.51 -8.09
N GLY A 63 2.75 -3.53 -8.61
CA GLY A 63 2.46 -4.00 -9.97
C GLY A 63 2.39 -5.53 -10.13
N ARG A 64 2.17 -6.27 -9.03
CA ARG A 64 1.88 -7.71 -9.02
C ARG A 64 0.57 -7.95 -8.31
N ASP A 65 -0.23 -8.85 -8.85
CA ASP A 65 -1.49 -9.24 -8.21
C ASP A 65 -1.19 -10.23 -7.09
N VAL A 66 -1.78 -9.97 -5.93
CA VAL A 66 -1.68 -10.80 -4.74
C VAL A 66 -3.09 -11.09 -4.24
N GLU A 67 -3.41 -12.36 -4.09
CA GLU A 67 -4.70 -12.82 -3.59
C GLU A 67 -4.48 -13.68 -2.35
N LEU A 68 -5.30 -13.47 -1.32
CA LEU A 68 -5.34 -14.31 -0.13
C LEU A 68 -6.38 -15.42 -0.35
N THR A 69 -5.91 -16.62 -0.65
CA THR A 69 -6.75 -17.79 -0.90
C THR A 69 -7.13 -18.53 0.37
N THR A 70 -6.21 -18.66 1.33
CA THR A 70 -6.48 -19.38 2.60
C THR A 70 -5.73 -18.73 3.76
N THR A 71 -6.36 -18.69 4.93
CA THR A 71 -5.74 -18.20 6.16
C THR A 71 -5.98 -19.18 7.29
N GLU A 72 -4.90 -19.70 7.87
CA GLU A 72 -4.93 -20.60 9.02
C GLU A 72 -4.54 -19.85 10.31
N ARG A 73 -4.12 -20.55 11.37
CA ARG A 73 -3.68 -19.91 12.62
C ARG A 73 -2.23 -19.42 12.55
N ASP A 74 -1.37 -20.18 11.89
CA ASP A 74 0.09 -20.01 11.85
C ASP A 74 0.64 -19.82 10.43
N ARG A 75 -0.20 -19.96 9.40
CA ARG A 75 0.21 -19.83 7.99
C ARG A 75 -0.87 -19.19 7.13
N VAL A 76 -0.45 -18.64 6.00
CA VAL A 76 -1.34 -18.09 4.96
C VAL A 76 -0.92 -18.61 3.59
N THR A 77 -1.92 -18.87 2.77
CA THR A 77 -1.74 -19.22 1.36
C THR A 77 -2.09 -17.99 0.53
N LEU A 78 -1.16 -17.62 -0.33
CA LEU A 78 -1.26 -16.45 -1.19
C LEU A 78 -1.05 -16.89 -2.63
N THR A 79 -1.84 -16.34 -3.55
CA THR A 79 -1.53 -16.40 -4.98
C THR A 79 -0.83 -15.11 -5.35
N VAL A 80 0.45 -15.19 -5.73
CA VAL A 80 1.28 -14.06 -6.13
C VAL A 80 1.62 -14.22 -7.61
N ALA A 81 1.19 -13.27 -8.44
CA ALA A 81 1.41 -13.31 -9.89
C ALA A 81 1.01 -14.67 -10.53
N ALA A 82 -0.15 -15.20 -10.13
CA ALA A 82 -0.69 -16.51 -10.52
C ALA A 82 0.05 -17.75 -10.00
N THR A 83 1.01 -17.59 -9.08
CA THR A 83 1.67 -18.70 -8.39
C THR A 83 1.18 -18.80 -6.95
N GLU A 84 0.67 -19.96 -6.56
CA GLU A 84 0.24 -20.20 -5.18
C GLU A 84 1.44 -20.57 -4.29
N ILE A 85 1.59 -19.84 -3.19
CA ILE A 85 2.63 -20.07 -2.18
C ILE A 85 2.00 -20.12 -0.79
N THR A 86 2.61 -20.88 0.11
CA THR A 86 2.21 -20.89 1.53
C THR A 86 3.36 -20.36 2.36
N VAL A 87 3.07 -19.37 3.20
CA VAL A 87 4.04 -18.70 4.06
C VAL A 87 3.60 -18.90 5.51
N ALA A 88 4.52 -19.33 6.38
CA ALA A 88 4.27 -19.44 7.81
C ALA A 88 4.59 -18.11 8.53
N LEU A 89 3.94 -17.86 9.67
CA LEU A 89 4.18 -16.67 10.49
C LEU A 89 5.62 -16.60 11.00
N ASP A 90 6.21 -17.77 11.24
CA ASP A 90 7.59 -17.92 11.70
C ASP A 90 8.62 -17.88 10.56
N ASP A 91 8.18 -17.87 9.30
CA ASP A 91 9.10 -17.70 8.17
C ASP A 91 9.63 -16.27 8.15
N HIS A 92 10.96 -16.15 8.24
CA HIS A 92 11.62 -14.84 8.24
C HIS A 92 11.39 -14.07 6.95
N GLU A 93 11.35 -14.77 5.81
CA GLU A 93 11.11 -14.20 4.49
C GLU A 93 10.76 -15.30 3.48
N ALA A 94 9.67 -15.13 2.74
CA ALA A 94 9.36 -15.90 1.53
C ALA A 94 9.57 -15.00 0.30
N GLN A 95 9.90 -15.59 -0.85
CA GLN A 95 10.15 -14.83 -2.07
C GLN A 95 9.36 -15.42 -3.24
N GLU A 96 8.61 -14.56 -3.95
CA GLU A 96 7.89 -14.93 -5.17
C GLU A 96 7.73 -13.71 -6.07
N ALA A 97 7.82 -13.88 -7.39
CA ALA A 97 7.66 -12.80 -8.38
C ALA A 97 8.54 -11.53 -8.16
N ASN A 98 9.74 -11.68 -7.58
CA ASN A 98 10.65 -10.61 -7.14
C ASN A 98 10.11 -9.76 -5.97
N LEU A 99 9.20 -10.33 -5.17
CA LEU A 99 8.71 -9.76 -3.94
C LEU A 99 9.19 -10.57 -2.74
N ASN A 100 9.79 -9.89 -1.78
CA ASN A 100 9.99 -10.36 -0.41
C ASN A 100 8.68 -10.25 0.36
N ILE A 101 8.22 -11.37 0.91
CA ILE A 101 6.94 -11.52 1.58
C ILE A 101 7.22 -11.91 3.03
N THR A 102 6.73 -11.09 3.95
CA THR A 102 6.89 -11.32 5.39
C THR A 102 5.54 -11.15 6.07
N ILE A 103 5.09 -12.17 6.78
CA ILE A 103 3.87 -12.06 7.57
C ILE A 103 4.16 -11.19 8.80
N LYS A 104 3.39 -10.12 8.98
CA LYS A 104 3.51 -9.25 10.15
C LYS A 104 2.61 -9.71 11.28
N SER A 105 1.39 -10.12 10.95
CA SER A 105 0.45 -10.65 11.92
C SER A 105 -0.69 -11.41 11.25
N ILE A 106 -1.14 -12.47 11.91
CA ILE A 106 -2.37 -13.18 11.59
C ILE A 106 -3.36 -12.92 12.71
N GLY A 107 -4.27 -11.98 12.50
CA GLY A 107 -5.35 -11.67 13.43
C GLY A 107 -6.57 -12.56 13.23
N SER A 108 -7.54 -12.45 14.15
CA SER A 108 -8.83 -13.15 14.02
C SER A 108 -9.68 -12.63 12.86
N LYS A 109 -9.51 -11.36 12.47
CA LYS A 109 -10.28 -10.71 11.39
C LYS A 109 -9.45 -10.23 10.21
N LYS A 110 -8.18 -9.89 10.44
CA LYS A 110 -7.30 -9.28 9.44
C LYS A 110 -5.93 -9.93 9.45
N VAL A 111 -5.29 -10.01 8.30
CA VAL A 111 -3.91 -10.47 8.14
C VAL A 111 -3.09 -9.33 7.58
N ALA A 112 -1.99 -8.98 8.25
CA ALA A 112 -1.06 -7.98 7.76
C ALA A 112 0.19 -8.67 7.20
N ILE A 113 0.52 -8.34 5.96
CA ILE A 113 1.65 -8.93 5.22
C ILE A 113 2.46 -7.78 4.63
N ARG A 114 3.78 -7.82 4.85
CA ARG A 114 4.71 -6.85 4.29
C ARG A 114 5.32 -7.42 3.02
N PHE A 115 5.31 -6.61 1.97
CA PHE A 115 5.90 -6.86 0.68
C PHE A 115 7.05 -5.86 0.45
N SER A 116 8.18 -6.34 -0.03
CA SER A 116 9.30 -5.50 -0.50
C SER A 116 9.79 -6.03 -1.84
N GLU A 117 10.45 -5.21 -2.64
CA GLU A 117 11.16 -5.73 -3.82
C GLU A 117 12.41 -6.49 -3.36
N VAL A 118 12.79 -7.51 -4.12
CA VAL A 118 14.12 -8.12 -4.01
C VAL A 118 15.08 -7.22 -4.77
N ASP A 119 16.01 -6.55 -4.07
CA ASP A 119 17.12 -5.85 -4.72
C ASP A 119 18.03 -6.91 -5.37
N VAL A 120 18.06 -6.96 -6.71
CA VAL A 120 18.93 -7.85 -7.51
C VAL A 120 20.21 -7.12 -7.90
#